data_AF-A0A2E3DGR3-F1
#
_entry.id   AF-A0A2E3DGR3-F1
#
_cell.length_a   1.000
_cell.length_b   1.000
_cell.length_c   1.000
_cell.angle_alpha   90.00
_cell.angle_beta   90.00
_cell.angle_gamma   90.00
#
_symmetry.space_group_name_H-M   'P 1'
#
loop_
_entity.id
_entity.type
_entity.pdbx_description
1 polymer ?
#
loop_
_entity_poly.entity_id
_entity_poly.type
_entity_poly.pdbx_seq_one_letter_code
_entity_poly.pdbx_strand_id
1 'polypeptide(L)'
;MNATSQVLNQLMAVIDDRRQNPPDKSYTTKLFDGGNALIGKKILEEADEVVEAAGESGQEGRDHLIYEVADLLYHLMVLLGHHEIHINEIEAELGRRFGVSGIDEKAARSK
;
A
#
# COMPACT_ATOMS: atom_id res chain seq x y z
N MET A 1 20.00 3.34 8.05
CA MET A 1 18.57 3.27 7.68
C MET A 1 18.48 3.41 6.17
N ASN A 2 17.83 2.46 5.48
CA ASN A 2 17.70 2.47 4.02
C ASN A 2 16.78 3.61 3.55
N ALA A 3 17.14 4.29 2.45
CA ALA A 3 16.40 5.44 1.91
C ALA A 3 14.92 5.12 1.59
N THR A 4 14.60 3.90 1.17
CA THR A 4 13.21 3.46 0.88
C THR A 4 12.31 3.48 2.13
N SER A 5 12.83 3.05 3.29
CA SER A 5 12.09 3.13 4.56
C SER A 5 11.85 4.59 4.95
N GLN A 6 12.74 5.52 4.56
CA GLN A 6 12.50 6.95 4.81
C GLN A 6 11.33 7.48 3.98
N VAL A 7 11.20 7.10 2.70
CA VAL A 7 10.09 7.56 1.84
C VAL A 7 8.75 7.02 2.32
N LEU A 8 8.66 5.73 2.67
CA LEU A 8 7.39 5.15 3.15
C LEU A 8 6.98 5.75 4.51
N ASN A 9 7.93 5.95 5.43
CA ASN A 9 7.63 6.62 6.69
C ASN A 9 7.18 8.08 6.49
N GLN A 10 7.81 8.82 5.57
CA GLN A 10 7.38 10.18 5.22
C GLN A 10 5.97 10.20 4.61
N LEU A 11 5.67 9.28 3.70
CA LEU A 11 4.35 9.15 3.11
C LEU A 11 3.30 8.84 4.18
N MET A 12 3.59 7.91 5.10
CA MET A 12 2.68 7.58 6.20
C MET A 12 2.43 8.81 7.10
N ALA A 13 3.48 9.55 7.46
CA ALA A 13 3.34 10.76 8.26
C ALA A 13 2.45 11.82 7.57
N VAL A 14 2.55 11.97 6.25
CA VAL A 14 1.69 12.87 5.47
C VAL A 14 0.24 12.38 5.42
N ILE A 15 0.02 11.07 5.32
CA ILE A 15 -1.31 10.46 5.34
C ILE A 15 -1.97 10.69 6.71
N ASP A 16 -1.22 10.47 7.80
CA ASP A 16 -1.69 10.70 9.16
C ASP A 16 -2.01 12.18 9.45
N ASP A 17 -1.17 13.09 8.94
CA ASP A 17 -1.44 14.52 9.02
C ASP A 17 -2.74 14.89 8.30
N ARG A 18 -2.94 14.39 7.07
CA ARG A 18 -4.17 14.66 6.31
C ARG A 18 -5.44 14.08 6.94
N ARG A 19 -5.31 13.02 7.73
CA ARG A 19 -6.42 12.46 8.51
C ARG A 19 -6.81 13.39 9.65
N GLN A 20 -5.82 13.95 10.35
CA GLN A 20 -6.03 14.82 11.51
C GLN A 20 -6.37 16.26 11.10
N ASN A 21 -5.78 16.73 10.00
CA ASN A 21 -5.84 18.08 9.47
C ASN A 21 -6.30 18.04 7.99
N PRO A 22 -7.56 17.66 7.70
CA PRO A 22 -8.03 17.45 6.33
C PRO A 22 -8.03 18.76 5.52
N PRO A 23 -7.22 18.87 4.45
CA PRO A 23 -7.27 20.02 3.56
C PRO A 23 -8.42 19.89 2.55
N ASP A 24 -9.16 20.97 2.28
CA ASP A 24 -10.34 20.98 1.38
C ASP A 24 -10.06 20.45 -0.05
N LYS A 25 -8.82 20.50 -0.52
CA LYS A 25 -8.43 20.10 -1.90
C LYS A 25 -7.45 18.93 -1.94
N SER A 26 -7.48 18.06 -0.94
CA SER A 26 -6.61 16.89 -0.85
C SER A 26 -7.30 15.64 -1.40
N TYR A 27 -6.64 14.93 -2.33
CA TYR A 27 -7.14 13.63 -2.81
C TYR A 27 -7.26 12.62 -1.67
N THR A 28 -6.30 12.59 -0.74
CA THR A 28 -6.33 11.70 0.44
C THR A 28 -7.53 12.00 1.33
N THR A 29 -7.93 13.27 1.46
CA THR A 29 -9.11 13.65 2.25
C THR A 29 -10.38 13.11 1.62
N LYS A 30 -10.51 13.23 0.28
CA LYS A 30 -11.61 12.60 -0.46
C LYS A 30 -11.66 11.08 -0.25
N LEU A 31 -10.50 10.42 -0.24
CA LEU A 31 -10.43 8.97 0.04
C LEU A 31 -10.91 8.65 1.46
N PHE A 32 -10.48 9.41 2.47
CA PHE A 32 -10.96 9.24 3.84
C PHE A 32 -12.47 9.51 3.99
N ASP A 33 -13.00 10.55 3.35
CA ASP A 33 -14.43 10.86 3.34
C ASP A 33 -15.26 9.73 2.70
N GLY A 34 -14.71 9.07 1.68
CA GLY A 34 -15.32 7.89 1.04
C GLY A 34 -15.15 6.58 1.81
N GLY A 35 -14.30 6.57 2.84
CA GLY A 35 -14.01 5.43 3.71
C GLY A 35 -13.61 4.15 2.96
N ASN A 36 -13.82 3.01 3.62
CA ASN A 36 -13.48 1.69 3.08
C ASN A 36 -14.04 1.40 1.69
N ALA A 37 -15.22 1.94 1.35
CA ALA A 37 -15.83 1.69 0.05
C ALA A 37 -15.03 2.34 -1.09
N LEU A 38 -14.66 3.61 -0.95
CA LEU A 38 -13.89 4.31 -1.98
C LEU A 38 -12.43 3.85 -2.00
N ILE A 39 -11.81 3.70 -0.83
CA ILE A 39 -10.43 3.23 -0.72
C ILE A 39 -10.30 1.82 -1.30
N GLY A 40 -11.21 0.91 -0.92
CA GLY A 40 -11.23 -0.46 -1.43
C GLY A 40 -11.46 -0.54 -2.94
N LYS A 41 -12.33 0.33 -3.49
CA LYS A 41 -12.53 0.43 -4.94
C LYS A 41 -11.22 0.77 -5.65
N LYS A 42 -10.48 1.76 -5.16
CA LYS A 42 -9.18 2.13 -5.74
C LYS A 42 -8.17 1.01 -5.63
N ILE A 43 -8.05 0.35 -4.47
CA ILE A 43 -7.15 -0.80 -4.32
C ILE A 43 -7.44 -1.91 -5.36
N LEU A 44 -8.72 -2.18 -5.63
CA LEU A 44 -9.09 -3.18 -6.65
C LEU A 44 -8.74 -2.73 -8.07
N GLU A 45 -8.90 -1.45 -8.38
CA GLU A 45 -8.52 -0.84 -9.67
C GLU A 45 -7.01 -0.95 -9.88
N GLU A 46 -6.21 -0.42 -8.95
CA GLU A 46 -4.73 -0.46 -9.07
C GLU A 46 -4.19 -1.90 -9.10
N ALA A 47 -4.85 -2.83 -8.39
CA ALA A 47 -4.44 -4.23 -8.41
C ALA A 47 -4.67 -4.90 -9.78
N ASP A 48 -5.74 -4.51 -10.49
CA ASP A 48 -6.01 -4.98 -11.86
C ASP A 48 -5.01 -4.35 -12.83
N GLU A 49 -4.74 -3.05 -12.70
CA GLU A 49 -3.77 -2.30 -13.52
C GLU A 49 -2.33 -2.83 -13.35
N VAL A 50 -1.92 -3.21 -12.13
CA VAL A 50 -0.64 -3.90 -11.89
C VAL A 50 -0.54 -5.20 -12.70
N VAL A 51 -1.62 -5.99 -12.77
CA VAL A 51 -1.63 -7.27 -13.51
C VAL A 51 -1.59 -7.02 -15.01
N GLU A 52 -2.32 -6.02 -15.50
CA GLU A 52 -2.27 -5.58 -16.89
C GLU A 52 -0.86 -5.12 -17.29
N ALA A 53 -0.29 -4.19 -16.53
CA ALA A 53 1.05 -3.63 -16.79
C ALA A 53 2.15 -4.71 -16.74
N ALA A 54 2.00 -5.75 -15.91
CA ALA A 54 2.92 -6.88 -15.86
C ALA A 54 2.92 -7.73 -17.15
N GLY A 55 1.85 -7.66 -17.95
CA GLY A 55 1.74 -8.33 -19.26
C GLY A 55 2.38 -7.55 -20.41
N GLU A 56 2.71 -6.28 -20.21
CA GLU A 56 3.29 -5.42 -21.23
C GLU A 56 4.78 -5.70 -21.45
N SER A 57 5.27 -5.42 -22.67
CA SER A 57 6.64 -5.70 -23.07
C SER A 57 7.47 -4.43 -23.25
N GLY A 58 8.77 -4.54 -23.02
CA GLY A 58 9.72 -3.44 -23.24
C GLY A 58 9.79 -2.45 -22.10
N GLN A 59 10.45 -1.32 -22.35
CA GLN A 59 10.72 -0.30 -21.32
C GLN A 59 9.43 0.37 -20.83
N GLU A 60 8.49 0.64 -21.73
CA GLU A 60 7.20 1.27 -21.41
C GLU A 60 6.40 0.43 -20.41
N GLY A 61 6.25 -0.88 -20.67
CA GLY A 61 5.57 -1.78 -19.74
C GLY A 61 6.26 -1.91 -18.38
N ARG A 62 7.60 -1.86 -18.36
CA ARG A 62 8.35 -1.84 -17.10
C ARG A 62 8.06 -0.57 -16.29
N ASP A 63 8.01 0.58 -16.94
CA ASP A 63 7.77 1.86 -16.26
C ASP A 63 6.32 1.99 -15.81
N HIS A 64 5.37 1.48 -16.62
CA HIS A 64 3.96 1.35 -16.25
C HIS A 64 3.79 0.47 -15.01
N LEU A 65 4.42 -0.72 -14.97
CA LEU A 65 4.35 -1.60 -13.80
C LEU A 65 4.87 -0.93 -12.51
N ILE A 66 5.95 -0.15 -12.59
CA ILE A 66 6.44 0.59 -11.41
C ILE A 66 5.43 1.63 -10.94
N TYR A 67 4.79 2.32 -11.88
CA TYR A 67 3.79 3.33 -11.60
C TYR A 67 2.58 2.71 -10.87
N GLU A 68 2.02 1.63 -11.41
CA GLU A 68 0.84 0.97 -10.83
C GLU A 68 1.14 0.31 -9.47
N VAL A 69 2.33 -0.30 -9.31
CA VAL A 69 2.74 -0.83 -8.00
C VAL A 69 2.89 0.28 -6.97
N ALA A 70 3.40 1.45 -7.38
CA ALA A 70 3.51 2.59 -6.48
C ALA A 70 2.12 3.13 -6.09
N ASP A 71 1.16 3.19 -7.01
CA ASP A 71 -0.18 3.67 -6.70
C ASP A 71 -0.98 2.67 -5.85
N LEU A 72 -0.84 1.37 -6.11
CA LEU A 72 -1.38 0.33 -5.24
C LEU A 72 -0.81 0.45 -3.81
N LEU A 73 0.51 0.62 -3.66
CA LEU A 73 1.13 0.83 -2.35
C LEU A 73 0.60 2.09 -1.67
N TYR A 74 0.42 3.18 -2.41
CA TYR A 74 -0.15 4.41 -1.87
C TYR A 74 -1.57 4.17 -1.31
N HIS A 75 -2.46 3.55 -2.09
CA HIS A 75 -3.83 3.29 -1.67
C HIS A 75 -3.91 2.30 -0.49
N LEU A 76 -3.00 1.30 -0.43
CA LEU A 76 -2.85 0.45 0.74
C LEU A 76 -2.43 1.25 1.98
N MET A 77 -1.49 2.19 1.86
CA MET A 77 -1.08 3.04 2.98
C MET A 77 -2.20 3.99 3.43
N VAL A 78 -3.01 4.50 2.50
CA VAL A 78 -4.22 5.27 2.86
C VAL A 78 -5.21 4.41 3.64
N LEU A 79 -5.39 3.14 3.26
CA LEU A 79 -6.23 2.21 4.02
C LEU A 79 -5.68 1.99 5.44
N LEU A 80 -4.36 1.81 5.60
CA LEU A 80 -3.73 1.70 6.91
C LEU A 80 -3.99 2.95 7.76
N GLY A 81 -3.78 4.14 7.20
CA GLY A 81 -4.04 5.41 7.88
C GLY A 81 -5.52 5.58 8.26
N HIS A 82 -6.45 5.15 7.40
CA HIS A 82 -7.89 5.17 7.70
C HIS A 82 -8.24 4.31 8.92
N HIS A 83 -7.50 3.21 9.12
CA HIS A 83 -7.64 2.30 10.25
C HIS A 83 -6.69 2.59 11.42
N GLU A 84 -5.93 3.68 11.37
CA GLU A 84 -4.94 4.05 12.40
C GLU A 84 -3.85 2.99 12.62
N ILE A 85 -3.51 2.24 11.56
CA ILE A 85 -2.45 1.22 11.59
C ILE A 85 -1.15 1.85 11.09
N HIS A 86 -0.07 1.73 11.86
CA HIS A 86 1.22 2.30 11.48
C HIS A 86 2.03 1.34 10.59
N ILE A 87 2.80 1.88 9.64
CA ILE A 87 3.60 1.06 8.71
C ILE A 87 4.57 0.10 9.42
N ASN A 88 5.09 0.49 10.59
CA ASN A 88 5.95 -0.34 11.45
C ASN A 88 5.27 -1.65 11.87
N GLU A 89 3.94 -1.67 12.04
CA GLU A 89 3.19 -2.89 12.37
C GLU A 89 3.20 -3.87 11.18
N ILE A 90 3.09 -3.35 9.95
CA ILE A 90 3.23 -4.13 8.73
C ILE A 90 4.67 -4.61 8.55
N GLU A 91 5.66 -3.77 8.81
CA GLU A 91 7.08 -4.16 8.79
C GLU A 91 7.36 -5.28 9.80
N ALA A 92 6.78 -5.20 11.01
CA ALA A 92 6.91 -6.25 12.02
C ALA A 92 6.29 -7.58 11.56
N GLU A 93 5.10 -7.55 10.97
CA GLU A 93 4.46 -8.76 10.43
C GLU A 93 5.22 -9.33 9.23
N LEU A 94 5.75 -8.50 8.34
CA LEU A 94 6.63 -8.94 7.26
C LEU A 94 7.93 -9.53 7.81
N GLY A 95 8.50 -8.93 8.85
CA GLY A 95 9.66 -9.42 9.57
C GLY A 95 9.41 -10.80 10.20
N ARG A 96 8.22 -11.04 10.77
CA ARG A 96 7.81 -12.35 11.29
C ARG A 96 7.78 -13.43 10.20
N ARG A 97 7.41 -13.06 8.97
CA ARG A 97 7.39 -13.95 7.80
C ARG A 97 8.78 -14.12 7.18
N PHE A 98 9.71 -13.21 7.45
CA PHE A 98 11.05 -13.23 6.90
C PHE A 98 11.82 -14.44 7.45
N GLY A 99 12.24 -15.35 6.57
CA GLY A 99 12.96 -16.58 6.95
C GLY A 99 12.07 -17.80 7.24
N VAL A 100 10.74 -17.67 7.16
CA VAL A 100 9.80 -18.80 7.14
C VAL A 100 9.30 -18.96 5.70
N SER A 101 9.48 -20.12 5.08
CA SER A 101 8.96 -20.29 3.72
C SER A 101 7.43 -20.22 3.75
N GLY A 102 6.80 -19.62 2.74
CA GLY A 102 5.35 -19.53 2.67
C GLY A 102 4.64 -20.89 2.62
N ILE A 103 5.38 -21.97 2.37
CA ILE A 103 4.93 -23.36 2.45
C ILE A 103 4.87 -23.82 3.92
N ASP A 104 5.92 -23.52 4.69
CA ASP A 104 6.00 -23.88 6.11
C ASP A 104 4.96 -23.10 6.94
N GLU A 105 4.73 -21.83 6.63
CA GLU A 105 3.71 -21.02 7.31
C GLU A 105 2.28 -21.56 7.04
N LYS A 106 1.99 -22.01 5.80
CA LYS A 106 0.70 -22.63 5.46
C LYS A 106 0.51 -23.98 6.14
N ALA A 107 1.57 -24.79 6.24
CA ALA A 107 1.53 -26.07 6.94
C ALA A 107 1.28 -25.90 8.46
N ALA A 108 1.82 -24.85 9.08
CA ALA A 108 1.64 -24.57 10.51
C ALA A 108 0.22 -24.07 10.86
N ARG A 109 -0.48 -23.40 9.95
CA ARG A 109 -1.88 -22.91 10.16
C ARG A 109 -2.94 -24.02 10.13
N SER A 110 -2.59 -25.19 9.60
CA SER A 110 -3.51 -26.32 9.42
C SER A 110 -3.49 -27.31 10.60
N LYS A 111 -2.90 -26.92 11.73
CA LYS A 111 -2.76 -27.69 12.97
C LYS A 111 -3.39 -26.93 14.13
#